data_AF-A0A1V5N5R8-F1
#
_entry.id   AF-A0A1V5N5R8-F1
#
_cell.length_a   1.000
_cell.length_b   1.000
_cell.length_c   1.000
_cell.angle_alpha   90.00
_cell.angle_beta   90.00
_cell.angle_gamma   90.00
#
_symmetry.space_group_name_H-M   'P 1'
#
loop_
_entity.id
_entity.type
_entity.pdbx_description
1 polymer ?
#
loop_
_entity_poly.entity_id
_entity_poly.type
_entity_poly.pdbx_seq_one_letter_code
_entity_poly.pdbx_strand_id
1 'polypeptide(L)'
;MKTFELTARVSTDHDLFEPSVAELPDGRLVLIARPQGDLSFSSDCGQTWTKPVSTGVSLFDPHLLLLPGGVLACFHGSYQGGGLRVILSPDGGRTWQGPADRIGYSIDPSVYGYSHPMLLPDGTVYLVYIHTGGHSASDARTEALWSIHLRISTAADGIQILPALFDK
;
A
#
# COMPACT_ATOMS: atom_id res chain seq x y z
N MET A 1 -31.29 -2.43 6.85
CA MET A 1 -30.29 -3.51 6.71
C MET A 1 -29.37 -3.11 5.57
N LYS A 2 -28.04 -3.10 5.76
CA LYS A 2 -27.09 -2.85 4.66
C LYS A 2 -26.82 -4.19 3.96
N THR A 3 -26.86 -4.21 2.63
CA THR A 3 -26.61 -5.39 1.79
C THR A 3 -25.41 -5.13 0.90
N PHE A 4 -24.78 -6.19 0.41
CA PHE A 4 -23.72 -6.14 -0.58
C PHE A 4 -24.24 -6.75 -1.89
N GLU A 5 -23.84 -6.17 -3.02
CA GLU A 5 -24.12 -6.69 -4.35
C GLU A 5 -22.85 -6.68 -5.21
N LEU A 6 -22.80 -7.54 -6.21
CA LEU A 6 -21.70 -7.56 -7.17
C LEU A 6 -21.87 -6.40 -8.16
N THR A 7 -20.99 -5.41 -8.12
CA THR A 7 -21.01 -4.26 -9.03
C THR A 7 -20.22 -4.52 -10.33
N ALA A 8 -19.02 -5.09 -10.21
CA ALA A 8 -18.13 -5.33 -11.35
C ALA A 8 -17.16 -6.49 -11.07
N ARG A 9 -16.53 -7.00 -12.13
CA ARG A 9 -15.45 -7.98 -12.04
C ARG A 9 -14.20 -7.45 -12.74
N VAL A 10 -13.10 -7.36 -12.00
CA VAL A 10 -11.76 -7.09 -12.55
C VAL A 10 -11.06 -8.45 -12.73
N SER A 11 -10.49 -8.70 -13.89
CA SER A 11 -9.80 -9.95 -14.19
C SER A 11 -8.66 -9.76 -15.18
N THR A 12 -7.69 -10.67 -15.10
CA THR A 12 -6.56 -10.78 -16.01
C THR A 12 -6.27 -12.28 -16.26
N ASP A 13 -5.20 -12.61 -16.97
CA ASP A 13 -4.77 -13.99 -17.28
C ASP A 13 -3.93 -14.64 -16.16
N HIS A 14 -3.79 -13.97 -15.03
CA HIS A 14 -3.10 -14.40 -13.82
C HIS A 14 -3.89 -13.99 -12.57
N ASP A 15 -3.40 -14.39 -11.40
CA ASP A 15 -4.09 -14.13 -10.15
C ASP A 15 -3.98 -12.67 -9.71
N LEU A 16 -5.08 -12.15 -9.14
CA LEU A 16 -5.15 -10.87 -8.45
C LEU A 16 -5.56 -11.13 -7.00
N PHE A 17 -4.61 -10.99 -6.08
CA PHE A 17 -4.82 -11.23 -4.65
C PHE A 17 -4.69 -9.94 -3.84
N GLU A 18 -5.24 -9.97 -2.62
CA GLU A 18 -5.04 -8.93 -1.59
C GLU A 18 -5.26 -7.51 -2.15
N PRO A 19 -6.41 -7.22 -2.81
CA PRO A 19 -6.59 -5.93 -3.46
C PRO A 19 -6.75 -4.80 -2.43
N SER A 20 -6.25 -3.63 -2.79
CA SER A 20 -6.53 -2.37 -2.10
C SER A 20 -7.11 -1.36 -3.07
N VAL A 21 -8.07 -0.55 -2.59
CA VAL A 21 -8.76 0.48 -3.37
C VAL A 21 -8.69 1.81 -2.65
N ALA A 22 -8.44 2.89 -3.39
CA ALA A 22 -8.54 4.26 -2.91
C ALA A 22 -9.34 5.13 -3.90
N GLU A 23 -10.04 6.13 -3.38
CA GLU A 23 -10.66 7.19 -4.18
C GLU A 23 -9.68 8.36 -4.34
N LEU A 24 -9.52 8.84 -5.57
CA LEU A 24 -8.64 9.95 -5.94
C LEU A 24 -9.36 11.30 -5.84
N PRO A 25 -8.64 12.44 -5.79
CA PRO A 25 -9.27 13.77 -5.71
C PRO A 25 -10.21 14.12 -6.86
N ASP A 26 -10.05 13.47 -8.02
CA ASP A 26 -10.92 13.64 -9.19
C ASP A 26 -12.12 12.69 -9.22
N GLY A 27 -12.36 11.93 -8.13
CA GLY A 27 -13.47 10.98 -7.99
C GLY A 27 -13.22 9.62 -8.67
N ARG A 28 -12.08 9.43 -9.34
CA ARG A 28 -11.71 8.11 -9.86
C ARG A 28 -11.34 7.17 -8.72
N LEU A 29 -11.68 5.90 -8.86
CA LEU A 29 -11.14 4.84 -8.01
C LEU A 29 -9.86 4.29 -8.64
N VAL A 30 -8.88 3.98 -7.80
CA VAL A 30 -7.69 3.21 -8.16
C VAL A 30 -7.67 1.94 -7.32
N LEU A 31 -7.43 0.81 -7.98
CA LEU A 31 -7.23 -0.51 -7.38
C LEU A 31 -5.80 -0.94 -7.65
N ILE A 32 -5.14 -1.54 -6.65
CA ILE A 32 -3.89 -2.29 -6.80
C ILE A 32 -4.04 -3.71 -6.27
N ALA A 33 -3.39 -4.70 -6.89
CA ALA A 33 -3.41 -6.09 -6.43
C ALA A 33 -2.03 -6.77 -6.51
N ARG A 34 -1.82 -7.75 -5.63
CA ARG A 34 -0.70 -8.70 -5.65
C ARG A 34 -0.85 -9.71 -6.80
N PRO A 35 0.25 -10.28 -7.34
CA PRO A 35 1.66 -10.04 -6.97
C PRO A 35 2.45 -9.05 -7.82
N GLN A 36 1.94 -8.65 -8.99
CA GLN A 36 2.66 -7.76 -9.91
C GLN A 36 2.38 -6.28 -9.65
N GLY A 37 1.64 -5.95 -8.58
CA GLY A 37 1.20 -4.59 -8.30
C GLY A 37 0.33 -4.08 -9.45
N ASP A 38 -0.64 -4.88 -9.88
CA ASP A 38 -1.50 -4.56 -11.02
C ASP A 38 -2.49 -3.47 -10.67
N LEU A 39 -2.48 -2.41 -11.48
CA LEU A 39 -3.35 -1.26 -11.32
C LEU A 39 -4.54 -1.31 -12.25
N SER A 40 -5.69 -0.93 -11.72
CA SER A 40 -6.90 -0.69 -12.50
C SER A 40 -7.60 0.57 -11.99
N PHE A 41 -8.24 1.30 -12.90
CA PHE A 41 -8.94 2.53 -12.60
C PHE A 41 -10.41 2.44 -12.95
N SER A 42 -11.25 3.10 -12.16
CA SER A 42 -12.65 3.32 -12.48
C SER A 42 -12.94 4.82 -12.46
N SER A 43 -13.79 5.28 -13.39
CA SER A 43 -14.26 6.67 -13.48
C SER A 43 -15.77 6.81 -13.29
N ASP A 44 -16.43 5.71 -12.93
CA ASP A 44 -17.88 5.57 -12.85
C ASP A 44 -18.32 4.85 -11.56
N CYS A 45 -17.63 5.16 -10.46
CA CYS A 45 -17.91 4.64 -9.11
C CYS A 45 -17.79 3.11 -9.00
N GLY A 46 -16.86 2.50 -9.74
CA GLY A 46 -16.57 1.07 -9.70
C GLY A 46 -17.48 0.21 -10.57
N GLN A 47 -18.31 0.80 -11.43
CA GLN A 47 -19.16 0.08 -12.38
C GLN A 47 -18.34 -0.55 -13.51
N THR A 48 -17.35 0.17 -14.02
CA THR A 48 -16.39 -0.35 -15.00
C THR A 48 -14.97 -0.02 -14.58
N TRP A 49 -14.04 -0.87 -15.02
CA TRP A 49 -12.64 -0.82 -14.64
C TRP A 49 -11.75 -0.97 -15.87
N THR A 50 -10.63 -0.25 -15.92
CA THR A 50 -9.64 -0.43 -16.97
C THR A 50 -8.99 -1.81 -16.88
N LYS A 51 -8.44 -2.32 -17.99
CA LYS A 51 -7.63 -3.54 -17.94
C LYS A 51 -6.49 -3.38 -16.90
N PRO A 52 -6.24 -4.37 -16.03
CA PRO A 52 -5.12 -4.33 -15.11
C PRO A 52 -3.78 -4.14 -15.82
N VAL A 53 -2.93 -3.25 -15.29
CA VAL A 53 -1.57 -2.98 -15.79
C VAL A 53 -0.59 -3.00 -14.62
N SER A 54 0.39 -3.88 -14.69
CA SER A 54 1.44 -3.99 -13.67
C SER A 54 2.25 -2.71 -13.54
N THR A 55 2.44 -2.25 -12.30
CA THR A 55 3.43 -1.22 -11.94
C THR A 55 4.87 -1.71 -12.11
N GLY A 56 5.05 -3.02 -12.21
CA GLY A 56 6.35 -3.66 -12.25
C GLY A 56 6.99 -3.90 -10.88
N VAL A 57 6.31 -3.49 -9.80
CA VAL A 57 6.72 -3.70 -8.41
C VAL A 57 6.16 -5.05 -7.96
N SER A 58 7.05 -5.98 -7.61
CA SER A 58 6.62 -7.29 -7.10
C SER A 58 6.35 -7.20 -5.60
N LEU A 59 5.09 -7.30 -5.22
CA LEU A 59 4.59 -6.94 -3.90
C LEU A 59 3.59 -7.95 -3.33
N PHE A 60 3.32 -7.85 -2.04
CA PHE A 60 2.23 -8.52 -1.34
C PHE A 60 1.64 -7.60 -0.27
N ASP A 61 0.41 -7.87 0.16
CA ASP A 61 -0.35 -7.05 1.11
C ASP A 61 -0.32 -5.54 0.80
N PRO A 62 -0.66 -5.11 -0.44
CA PRO A 62 -0.64 -3.69 -0.76
C PRO A 62 -1.74 -2.93 -0.01
N HIS A 63 -1.41 -1.75 0.48
CA HIS A 63 -2.34 -0.82 1.10
C HIS A 63 -2.18 0.58 0.53
N LEU A 64 -3.19 1.02 -0.23
CA LEU A 64 -3.28 2.38 -0.76
C LEU A 64 -3.75 3.34 0.33
N LEU A 65 -3.04 4.45 0.48
CA LEU A 65 -3.42 5.58 1.32
C LEU A 65 -3.22 6.87 0.54
N LEU A 66 -4.28 7.65 0.37
CA LEU A 66 -4.19 8.99 -0.20
C LEU A 66 -3.86 10.00 0.91
N LEU A 67 -2.76 10.73 0.76
CA LEU A 67 -2.29 11.72 1.72
C LEU A 67 -2.88 13.11 1.44
N PRO A 68 -2.96 13.99 2.45
CA PRO A 68 -3.19 15.42 2.23
C PRO A 68 -2.15 15.97 1.25
N GLY A 69 -2.59 16.67 0.21
CA GLY A 69 -1.73 17.16 -0.86
C GLY A 69 -1.71 16.26 -2.11
N GLY A 70 -2.37 15.10 -2.10
CA GLY A 70 -2.65 14.31 -3.31
C GLY A 70 -1.63 13.23 -3.64
N VAL A 71 -0.59 13.07 -2.81
CA VAL A 71 0.33 11.92 -2.94
C VAL A 71 -0.41 10.65 -2.56
N LEU A 72 -0.40 9.66 -3.45
CA LEU A 72 -0.91 8.31 -3.18
C LEU A 72 0.27 7.43 -2.76
N ALA A 73 0.23 6.91 -1.54
CA ALA A 73 1.19 5.93 -1.05
C ALA A 73 0.64 4.52 -1.20
N CYS A 74 1.48 3.57 -1.61
CA CYS A 74 1.19 2.13 -1.50
C CYS A 74 2.20 1.51 -0.54
N PHE A 75 1.75 1.19 0.67
CA PHE A 75 2.51 0.39 1.63
C PHE A 75 2.42 -1.08 1.22
N HIS A 76 3.51 -1.82 1.28
CA HIS A 76 3.51 -3.21 0.85
C HIS A 76 4.67 -4.00 1.42
N GLY A 77 4.50 -5.32 1.52
CA GLY A 77 5.61 -6.25 1.57
C GLY A 77 6.26 -6.40 0.19
N SER A 78 7.57 -6.64 0.14
CA SER A 78 8.31 -6.70 -1.13
C SER A 78 8.96 -8.06 -1.37
N TYR A 79 8.68 -8.68 -2.51
CA TYR A 79 9.36 -9.89 -2.93
C TYR A 79 10.82 -9.65 -3.34
N GLN A 80 11.11 -8.49 -3.95
CA GLN A 80 12.45 -8.17 -4.44
C GLN A 80 13.32 -7.49 -3.38
N GLY A 81 12.73 -6.57 -2.61
CA GLY A 81 13.45 -5.82 -1.60
C GLY A 81 13.42 -6.44 -0.21
N GLY A 82 12.53 -7.40 0.05
CA GLY A 82 12.20 -7.85 1.40
C GLY A 82 11.57 -6.75 2.27
N GLY A 83 11.01 -7.16 3.40
CA GLY A 83 10.51 -6.26 4.42
C GLY A 83 9.29 -5.43 4.02
N LEU A 84 8.99 -4.46 4.88
CA LEU A 84 7.96 -3.46 4.71
C LEU A 84 8.51 -2.25 3.94
N ARG A 85 7.81 -1.86 2.89
CA ARG A 85 8.20 -0.79 1.97
C ARG A 85 7.02 0.08 1.57
N VAL A 86 7.34 1.20 0.92
CA VAL A 86 6.33 2.09 0.32
C VAL A 86 6.82 2.65 -1.02
N ILE A 87 5.93 2.64 -2.02
CA ILE A 87 6.09 3.39 -3.26
C ILE A 87 5.13 4.58 -3.25
N LEU A 88 5.54 5.70 -3.86
CA LEU A 88 4.81 6.97 -3.81
C LEU A 88 4.43 7.45 -5.20
N SER A 89 3.20 7.90 -5.37
CA SER A 89 2.70 8.42 -6.64
C SER A 89 2.19 9.86 -6.51
N PRO A 90 2.76 10.82 -7.25
CA PRO A 90 2.29 12.21 -7.24
C PRO A 90 1.09 12.44 -8.19
N ASP A 91 0.72 11.46 -9.02
CA ASP A 91 -0.20 11.64 -10.16
C ASP A 91 -1.39 10.66 -10.15
N GLY A 92 -1.73 10.17 -8.95
CA GLY A 92 -2.88 9.30 -8.71
C GLY A 92 -2.66 7.87 -9.21
N GLY A 93 -1.45 7.35 -9.11
CA GLY A 93 -1.07 5.98 -9.44
C GLY A 93 -0.58 5.77 -10.88
N ARG A 94 -0.39 6.83 -11.68
CA ARG A 94 0.11 6.68 -13.06
C ARG A 94 1.61 6.43 -13.09
N THR A 95 2.36 7.11 -12.23
CA THR A 95 3.79 6.90 -12.01
C THR A 95 4.08 6.67 -10.53
N TRP A 96 5.15 5.93 -10.25
CA TRP A 96 5.55 5.54 -8.89
C TRP A 96 7.03 5.80 -8.67
N GLN A 97 7.36 6.39 -7.53
CA GLN A 97 8.71 6.81 -7.13
C GLN A 97 9.25 5.94 -5.99
N GLY A 98 10.57 5.75 -5.97
CA GLY A 98 11.32 5.03 -4.95
C GLY A 98 12.85 5.12 -5.19
N PRO A 99 13.69 4.95 -4.16
CA PRO A 99 15.15 5.08 -4.26
C PRO A 99 15.82 3.96 -5.06
N ALA A 100 15.11 2.84 -5.25
CA ALA A 100 15.44 1.82 -6.24
C ALA A 100 14.21 1.58 -7.09
N ASP A 101 14.37 1.72 -8.41
CA ASP A 101 13.30 1.47 -9.39
C ASP A 101 12.63 0.14 -9.06
N ARG A 102 11.29 0.17 -8.91
CA ARG A 102 10.43 -1.00 -8.69
C ARG A 102 10.49 -1.68 -7.31
N ILE A 103 11.17 -1.09 -6.32
CA ILE A 103 11.21 -1.64 -4.95
C ILE A 103 10.63 -0.69 -3.90
N GLY A 104 10.78 0.63 -4.06
CA GLY A 104 10.26 1.63 -3.11
C GLY A 104 11.17 1.92 -1.92
N TYR A 105 10.74 2.86 -1.07
CA TYR A 105 11.44 3.26 0.16
C TYR A 105 11.33 2.15 1.20
N SER A 106 12.44 1.81 1.85
CA SER A 106 12.44 0.84 2.95
C SER A 106 11.91 1.50 4.22
N ILE A 107 10.91 0.89 4.84
CA ILE A 107 10.40 1.29 6.17
C ILE A 107 11.05 0.40 7.23
N ASP A 108 10.94 -0.91 7.05
CA ASP A 108 11.56 -1.89 7.93
C ASP A 108 11.98 -3.11 7.11
N PRO A 109 13.27 -3.28 6.80
CA PRO A 109 13.76 -4.40 6.00
C PRO A 109 13.83 -5.73 6.78
N SER A 110 13.58 -5.72 8.09
CA SER A 110 13.78 -6.87 8.98
C SER A 110 12.53 -7.72 9.23
N VAL A 111 11.38 -7.27 8.73
CA VAL A 111 10.06 -7.89 9.01
C VAL A 111 9.46 -8.58 7.79
N TYR A 112 8.29 -9.18 7.98
CA TYR A 112 7.60 -9.85 6.88
C TYR A 112 6.96 -8.85 5.92
N GLY A 113 6.29 -7.80 6.42
CA GLY A 113 5.81 -6.69 5.59
C GLY A 113 4.30 -6.58 5.42
N TYR A 114 3.49 -7.45 6.05
CA TYR A 114 2.04 -7.21 6.14
C TYR A 114 1.79 -6.05 7.10
N SER A 115 0.97 -5.09 6.68
CA SER A 115 0.83 -3.81 7.37
C SER A 115 -0.53 -3.17 7.13
N HIS A 116 -0.88 -2.20 7.97
CA HIS A 116 -2.06 -1.38 7.77
C HIS A 116 -1.77 0.09 8.12
N PRO A 117 -1.73 0.99 7.12
CA PRO A 117 -1.48 2.41 7.34
C PRO A 117 -2.75 3.14 7.80
N MET A 118 -2.59 4.13 8.66
CA MET A 118 -3.65 5.03 9.10
C MET A 118 -3.16 6.48 8.99
N LEU A 119 -3.92 7.31 8.28
CA LEU A 119 -3.68 8.75 8.22
C LEU A 119 -4.08 9.39 9.56
N LEU A 120 -3.20 10.21 10.12
CA LEU A 120 -3.45 10.97 11.34
C LEU A 120 -3.94 12.40 11.02
N PRO A 121 -4.60 13.09 11.97
CA PRO A 121 -5.14 14.43 11.76
C PRO A 121 -4.10 15.50 11.38
N ASP A 122 -2.84 15.31 11.75
CA ASP A 122 -1.72 16.20 11.41
C ASP A 122 -1.07 15.88 10.05
N GLY A 123 -1.62 14.92 9.31
CA GLY A 123 -1.15 14.52 7.99
C GLY A 123 0.00 13.51 7.98
N THR A 124 0.44 13.01 9.14
CA THR A 124 1.41 11.91 9.22
C THR A 124 0.70 10.55 9.15
N VAL A 125 1.47 9.47 9.09
CA VAL A 125 0.96 8.10 8.98
C VAL A 125 1.41 7.30 10.19
N TYR A 126 0.44 6.65 10.84
CA TYR A 126 0.69 5.59 11.80
C TYR A 126 0.50 4.25 11.09
N LEU A 127 1.51 3.38 11.15
CA LEU A 127 1.53 2.11 10.44
C LEU A 127 1.67 0.98 11.45
N VAL A 128 0.70 0.07 11.49
CA VAL A 128 0.78 -1.18 12.26
C VAL A 128 1.22 -2.29 11.32
N TYR A 129 2.12 -3.18 11.75
CA TYR A 129 2.63 -4.25 10.91
C TYR A 129 3.06 -5.46 11.73
N ILE A 130 3.16 -6.61 11.06
CA ILE A 130 3.56 -7.86 11.72
C ILE A 130 5.06 -8.12 11.59
N HIS A 131 5.63 -8.74 12.61
CA HIS A 131 6.99 -9.25 12.59
C HIS A 131 7.09 -10.49 11.69
N THR A 132 8.23 -11.16 11.64
CA THR A 132 8.35 -12.43 10.92
C THR A 132 7.67 -13.55 11.72
N GLY A 133 6.48 -13.99 11.30
CA GLY A 133 5.78 -15.09 11.99
C GLY A 133 4.81 -15.96 11.18
N GLY A 134 4.52 -15.62 9.92
CA GLY A 134 3.39 -16.22 9.18
C GLY A 134 3.62 -17.53 8.43
N HIS A 135 4.86 -17.96 8.14
CA HIS A 135 5.11 -19.09 7.21
C HIS A 135 5.42 -20.42 7.88
N SER A 136 6.05 -20.39 9.05
CA SER A 136 6.45 -21.59 9.77
C SER A 136 6.08 -21.51 11.24
N ALA A 137 5.88 -22.68 11.87
CA ALA A 137 5.61 -22.76 13.30
C ALA A 137 6.78 -22.23 14.17
N SER A 138 8.00 -22.18 13.63
CA SER A 138 9.13 -21.54 14.30
C SER A 138 8.99 -20.02 14.32
N ASP A 139 8.56 -19.41 13.21
CA ASP A 139 8.42 -17.95 13.11
C ASP A 139 7.32 -17.45 14.05
N ALA A 140 6.24 -18.22 14.20
CA ALA A 140 5.11 -17.89 15.07
C ALA A 140 5.52 -17.65 16.55
N ARG A 141 6.67 -18.18 17.00
CA ARG A 141 7.16 -17.94 18.38
C ARG A 141 7.65 -16.52 18.60
N THR A 142 8.04 -15.83 17.53
CA THR A 142 8.53 -14.45 17.54
C THR A 142 7.54 -13.49 16.89
N GLU A 143 6.32 -13.94 16.59
CA GLU A 143 5.29 -13.07 16.00
C GLU A 143 4.91 -11.97 17.00
N ALA A 144 4.83 -10.75 16.50
CA ALA A 144 4.56 -9.56 17.27
C ALA A 144 3.94 -8.49 16.38
N LEU A 145 3.03 -7.69 16.95
CA LEU A 145 2.54 -6.48 16.30
C LEU A 145 3.47 -5.33 16.62
N TRP A 146 3.96 -4.69 15.58
CA TRP A 146 4.84 -3.52 15.63
C TRP A 146 4.07 -2.30 15.13
N SER A 147 4.56 -1.13 15.49
CA SER A 147 4.03 0.11 14.96
C SER A 147 5.12 1.12 14.72
N ILE A 148 4.95 1.92 13.67
CA ILE A 148 5.86 3.00 13.31
C ILE A 148 5.07 4.23 12.90
N HIS A 149 5.60 5.38 13.26
CA HIS A 149 5.05 6.69 12.91
C HIS A 149 5.96 7.32 11.87
N LEU A 150 5.41 7.78 10.74
CA LEU A 150 6.19 8.36 9.66
C LEU A 150 5.47 9.50 8.95
N ARG A 151 6.23 10.33 8.24
CA ARG A 151 5.74 11.36 7.32
C ARG A 151 6.13 11.00 5.89
N ILE A 152 5.20 11.21 4.97
CA ILE A 152 5.45 11.14 3.53
C ILE A 152 5.72 12.55 3.00
N SER A 153 6.72 12.70 2.12
CA SER A 153 6.98 13.96 1.45
C SER A 153 5.83 14.34 0.51
N THR A 154 5.40 15.61 0.54
CA THR A 154 4.39 16.14 -0.38
C THR A 154 4.86 16.19 -1.83
N ALA A 155 6.17 16.08 -2.08
CA ALA A 155 6.74 15.96 -3.42
C ALA A 155 6.82 14.50 -3.92
N ALA A 156 6.35 13.53 -3.12
CA ALA A 156 6.42 12.09 -3.38
C ALA A 156 7.86 11.53 -3.51
N ASP A 157 8.86 12.25 -3.00
CA ASP A 157 10.29 11.95 -3.16
C ASP A 157 10.98 11.41 -1.90
N GLY A 158 10.23 11.12 -0.83
CA GLY A 158 10.83 10.63 0.40
C GLY A 158 9.85 10.29 1.53
N ILE A 159 10.41 9.61 2.53
CA ILE A 159 9.74 9.31 3.80
C ILE A 159 10.64 9.72 4.97
N GLN A 160 10.03 10.06 6.10
CA GLN A 160 10.71 10.39 7.35
C GLN A 160 10.09 9.57 8.48
N ILE A 161 10.88 8.71 9.13
CA ILE A 161 10.46 8.04 10.36
C ILE A 161 10.46 9.08 11.49
N LEU A 162 9.36 9.13 12.24
CA LEU A 162 9.13 10.05 13.34
C LEU A 162 9.21 9.30 14.67
N PRO A 163 9.43 10.03 15.79
CA PRO A 163 9.28 9.45 17.11
C PRO A 163 7.88 8.84 17.29
N ALA A 164 7.81 7.75 18.05
CA ALA A 164 6.53 7.17 18.44
C ALA A 164 5.68 8.21 19.20
N LEU A 165 4.37 8.14 18.98
CA LEU A 165 3.39 9.01 19.62
C LEU A 165 3.24 8.55 21.08
N PHE A 166 4.07 9.12 21.95
CA PHE A 166 3.87 9.01 23.39
C PHE A 166 3.30 10.34 23.87
N ASP A 167 2.03 10.33 24.28
CA ASP A 167 1.57 11.34 25.22
C ASP A 167 2.39 11.16 26.50
N LYS A 168 2.95 12.25 27.01
CA LYS A 168 3.51 12.28 28.37
C LYS A 168 2.38 12.36 29.39
#